data_AF-A0A963EL85-F1
#
_entry.id   AF-A0A963EL85-F1
#
_cell.length_a   1.000
_cell.length_b   1.000
_cell.length_c   1.000
_cell.angle_alpha   90.00
_cell.angle_beta   90.00
_cell.angle_gamma   90.00
#
_symmetry.space_group_name_H-M   'P 1'
#
loop_
_entity.id
_entity.type
_entity.pdbx_description
1 polymer ?
#
loop_
_entity_poly.entity_id
_entity_poly.type
_entity_poly.pdbx_seq_one_letter_code
_entity_poly.pdbx_strand_id
1 'polypeptide(L)'
;TALQVTYVRNNSLHLFILPGLISALFRNARRISLDELHHLVHLMYPFFRTEYFLRWHTDAELDDAVDGIIKVMVDAELVSRDGDCLMGAGLHTPASDVLDHLGQIVLQALERFSLTIRLLVQRGNGSLTIAQLEELAHQTAQRLSLLYEFNSPEFFDRNVLKNFISQLQHYKLVTVADDDTLQIDPELEVLDQEARRILTPEISQAIERITRLPVAQLDAPANTDPV
;
A
#
# COMPACT_ATOMS: atom_id res chain seq x y z
N THR A 1 -8.19 26.62 -8.11
CA THR A 1 -7.07 26.20 -8.98
C THR A 1 -6.20 25.07 -8.39
N ALA A 2 -6.27 24.72 -7.10
CA ALA A 2 -5.70 23.47 -6.58
C ALA A 2 -6.52 22.21 -6.99
N LEU A 3 -7.85 22.30 -6.98
CA LEU A 3 -8.76 21.20 -7.35
C LEU A 3 -8.62 20.73 -8.82
N GLN A 4 -8.27 21.62 -9.75
CA GLN A 4 -8.04 21.26 -11.16
C GLN A 4 -6.70 20.55 -11.37
N VAL A 5 -5.67 20.89 -10.59
CA VAL A 5 -4.39 20.17 -10.62
C VAL A 5 -4.58 18.79 -10.00
N THR A 6 -5.34 18.66 -8.91
CA THR A 6 -5.73 17.35 -8.36
C THR A 6 -6.54 16.53 -9.36
N TYR A 7 -7.47 17.14 -10.10
CA TYR A 7 -8.29 16.46 -11.11
C TYR A 7 -7.47 16.01 -12.34
N VAL A 8 -6.58 16.85 -12.87
CA VAL A 8 -5.69 16.48 -14.01
C VAL A 8 -4.62 15.47 -13.57
N ARG A 9 -4.11 15.60 -12.34
CA ARG A 9 -3.24 14.60 -11.71
C ARG A 9 -3.99 13.27 -11.61
N ASN A 10 -5.20 13.24 -11.05
CA ASN A 10 -6.01 12.01 -10.93
C ASN A 10 -6.36 11.39 -12.30
N ASN A 11 -6.66 12.23 -13.30
CA ASN A 11 -6.95 11.79 -14.68
C ASN A 11 -5.73 11.30 -15.46
N SER A 12 -4.50 11.55 -15.01
CA SER A 12 -3.31 10.96 -15.65
C SER A 12 -2.72 9.83 -14.81
N LEU A 13 -2.90 9.90 -13.48
CA LEU A 13 -2.39 8.92 -12.52
C LEU A 13 -2.91 7.52 -12.83
N HIS A 14 -4.18 7.35 -13.20
CA HIS A 14 -4.74 6.03 -13.52
C HIS A 14 -3.97 5.28 -14.62
N LEU A 15 -3.31 5.99 -15.54
CA LEU A 15 -2.45 5.40 -16.59
C LEU A 15 -1.13 4.87 -16.03
N PHE A 16 -0.67 5.45 -14.92
CA PHE A 16 0.62 5.14 -14.31
C PHE A 16 0.51 4.29 -13.03
N ILE A 17 -0.70 3.96 -12.55
CA ILE A 17 -0.85 3.11 -11.36
C ILE A 17 -0.27 1.71 -11.58
N LEU A 18 -0.61 1.04 -12.68
CA LEU A 18 -0.10 -0.31 -12.92
C LEU A 18 1.42 -0.33 -13.20
N PRO A 19 2.00 0.57 -14.03
CA PRO A 19 3.45 0.73 -14.12
C PRO A 19 4.11 1.10 -12.81
N GLY A 20 3.47 1.94 -11.99
CA GLY A 20 3.96 2.33 -10.68
C GLY A 20 3.96 1.15 -9.70
N LEU A 21 2.92 0.34 -9.70
CA LEU A 21 2.84 -0.89 -8.91
C LEU A 21 3.96 -1.86 -9.28
N ILE A 22 4.12 -2.15 -10.58
CA ILE A 22 5.21 -3.01 -11.07
C ILE A 22 6.57 -2.45 -10.66
N SER A 23 6.79 -1.14 -10.82
CA SER A 23 8.06 -0.49 -10.47
C SER A 23 8.33 -0.53 -8.97
N ALA A 24 7.29 -0.39 -8.14
CA ALA A 24 7.41 -0.44 -6.69
C ALA A 24 7.92 -1.81 -6.19
N LEU A 25 7.58 -2.90 -6.87
CA LEU A 25 8.10 -4.25 -6.55
C LEU A 25 9.62 -4.34 -6.68
N PHE A 26 10.22 -3.59 -7.60
CA PHE A 26 11.67 -3.61 -7.83
C PHE A 26 12.50 -2.77 -6.84
N ARG A 27 11.86 -1.95 -6.00
CA ARG A 27 12.57 -1.02 -5.10
C ARG A 27 13.42 -1.74 -4.06
N ASN A 28 12.87 -2.80 -3.47
CA ASN A 28 13.53 -3.59 -2.43
C ASN A 28 13.94 -4.99 -2.92
N ALA A 29 13.25 -5.54 -3.93
CA ALA A 29 13.58 -6.81 -4.55
C ALA A 29 14.19 -6.57 -5.94
N ARG A 30 15.51 -6.75 -6.07
CA ARG A 30 16.18 -6.55 -7.38
C ARG A 30 15.91 -7.64 -8.40
N ARG A 31 15.37 -8.78 -7.96
CA ARG A 31 15.01 -9.91 -8.80
C ARG A 31 13.67 -10.43 -8.33
N ILE A 32 12.73 -10.61 -9.25
CA ILE A 32 11.40 -11.15 -9.00
C ILE A 32 11.07 -12.14 -10.12
N SER A 33 10.43 -13.27 -9.79
CA SER A 33 9.92 -14.17 -10.82
C SER A 33 8.65 -13.59 -11.46
N LEU A 34 8.35 -13.96 -12.71
CA LEU A 34 7.10 -13.53 -13.36
C LEU A 34 5.88 -14.00 -12.56
N ASP A 35 5.87 -15.25 -12.11
CA ASP A 35 4.79 -15.81 -11.30
C ASP A 35 4.57 -15.01 -10.01
N GLU A 36 5.65 -14.67 -9.30
CA GLU A 36 5.59 -13.85 -8.09
C GLU A 36 5.10 -12.43 -8.40
N LEU A 37 5.58 -11.81 -9.50
CA LEU A 37 5.13 -10.49 -9.91
C LEU A 37 3.62 -10.48 -10.18
N HIS A 38 3.12 -11.43 -10.98
CA HIS A 38 1.69 -11.54 -11.24
C HIS A 38 0.91 -11.76 -9.95
N HIS A 39 1.37 -12.68 -9.08
CA HIS A 39 0.72 -12.92 -7.80
C HIS A 39 0.61 -11.65 -6.94
N LEU A 40 1.70 -10.89 -6.79
CA LEU A 40 1.70 -9.63 -6.03
C LEU A 40 0.80 -8.58 -6.67
N VAL A 41 0.82 -8.46 -8.00
CA VAL A 41 -0.08 -7.54 -8.71
C VAL A 41 -1.53 -7.93 -8.47
N HIS A 42 -1.91 -9.20 -8.61
CA HIS A 42 -3.28 -9.68 -8.35
C HIS A 42 -3.72 -9.43 -6.91
N LEU A 43 -2.82 -9.61 -5.95
CA LEU A 43 -3.10 -9.40 -4.54
C LEU A 43 -3.38 -7.92 -4.22
N MET A 44 -2.66 -7.00 -4.88
CA MET A 44 -2.70 -5.56 -4.55
C MET A 44 -3.64 -4.76 -5.47
N TYR A 45 -3.78 -5.17 -6.73
CA TYR A 45 -4.59 -4.51 -7.75
C TYR A 45 -6.03 -4.18 -7.32
N PRO A 46 -6.76 -5.03 -6.58
CA PRO A 46 -8.16 -4.77 -6.26
C PRO A 46 -8.38 -3.48 -5.44
N PHE A 47 -7.41 -3.10 -4.60
CA PHE A 47 -7.43 -1.85 -3.84
C PHE A 47 -7.19 -0.63 -4.72
N PHE A 48 -6.17 -0.71 -5.58
CA PHE A 48 -5.84 0.33 -6.55
C PHE A 48 -6.95 0.54 -7.58
N ARG A 49 -7.58 -0.55 -8.04
CA ARG A 49 -8.65 -0.50 -9.02
C ARG A 49 -9.82 0.33 -8.52
N THR A 50 -10.20 0.15 -7.27
CA THR A 50 -11.34 0.83 -6.66
C THR A 50 -11.04 2.30 -6.39
N GLU A 51 -9.82 2.61 -5.94
CA GLU A 51 -9.41 3.99 -5.63
C GLU A 51 -9.17 4.84 -6.88
N TYR A 52 -8.56 4.25 -7.92
CA TYR A 52 -8.16 4.96 -9.14
C TYR A 52 -9.03 4.64 -10.37
N PHE A 53 -10.15 3.92 -10.18
CA PHE A 53 -11.11 3.56 -11.23
C PHE A 53 -10.46 2.86 -12.43
N LEU A 54 -9.60 1.87 -12.16
CA LEU A 54 -8.86 1.17 -13.21
C LEU A 54 -9.77 0.27 -14.05
N ARG A 55 -9.39 0.10 -15.32
CA ARG A 55 -10.24 -0.46 -16.38
C ARG A 55 -10.19 -1.97 -16.56
N TRP A 56 -9.24 -2.67 -15.93
CA TRP A 56 -9.10 -4.12 -16.08
C TRP A 56 -10.01 -4.80 -15.07
N HIS A 57 -10.94 -5.63 -15.55
CA HIS A 57 -12.00 -6.21 -14.73
C HIS A 57 -11.81 -7.70 -14.49
N THR A 58 -11.05 -8.36 -15.36
CA THR A 58 -10.77 -9.79 -15.29
C THR A 58 -9.29 -10.05 -15.08
N ASP A 59 -8.98 -11.21 -14.50
CA ASP A 59 -7.60 -11.60 -14.24
C ASP A 59 -6.78 -11.67 -15.53
N ALA A 60 -7.37 -12.21 -16.61
CA ALA A 60 -6.73 -12.28 -17.93
C ALA A 60 -6.44 -10.89 -18.52
N GLU A 61 -7.37 -9.94 -18.38
CA GLU A 61 -7.16 -8.56 -18.82
C GLU A 61 -6.04 -7.87 -18.03
N LEU A 62 -5.91 -8.17 -16.73
CA LEU A 62 -4.84 -7.67 -15.89
C LEU A 62 -3.50 -8.29 -16.28
N ASP A 63 -3.45 -9.60 -16.50
CA ASP A 63 -2.24 -10.31 -16.92
C ASP A 63 -1.71 -9.78 -18.25
N ASP A 64 -2.57 -9.64 -19.26
CA ASP A 64 -2.21 -9.07 -20.56
C ASP A 64 -1.64 -7.64 -20.42
N ALA A 65 -2.20 -6.85 -19.50
CA ALA A 65 -1.74 -5.50 -19.23
C ALA A 65 -0.38 -5.45 -18.52
N VAL A 66 -0.19 -6.33 -17.54
CA VAL A 66 1.08 -6.51 -16.81
C VAL A 66 2.17 -6.91 -17.79
N ASP A 67 1.93 -7.92 -18.62
CA ASP A 67 2.86 -8.39 -19.64
C ASP A 67 3.22 -7.30 -20.66
N GLY A 68 2.21 -6.54 -21.11
CA GLY A 68 2.41 -5.40 -22.01
C GLY A 68 3.30 -4.33 -21.40
N ILE A 69 3.12 -4.02 -20.11
CA ILE A 69 3.93 -3.02 -19.39
C ILE A 69 5.34 -3.56 -19.17
N ILE A 70 5.51 -4.82 -18.75
CA ILE A 70 6.82 -5.46 -18.59
C ILE A 70 7.59 -5.41 -19.91
N LYS A 71 6.94 -5.72 -21.03
CA LYS A 71 7.56 -5.62 -22.36
C LYS A 71 8.08 -4.21 -22.62
N VAL A 72 7.28 -3.18 -22.36
CA VAL A 72 7.69 -1.78 -22.54
C VAL A 72 8.86 -1.41 -21.61
N MET A 73 8.84 -1.87 -20.36
CA MET A 73 9.94 -1.63 -19.41
C MET A 73 11.24 -2.32 -19.83
N VAL A 74 11.16 -3.50 -20.45
CA VAL A 74 12.31 -4.21 -21.02
C VAL A 74 12.84 -3.47 -22.25
N ASP A 75 11.97 -3.09 -23.17
CA ASP A 75 12.33 -2.34 -24.38
C ASP A 75 12.95 -0.97 -24.03
N ALA A 76 12.59 -0.39 -22.88
CA ALA A 76 13.14 0.85 -22.34
C ALA A 76 14.35 0.66 -21.40
N GLU A 77 14.87 -0.56 -21.27
CA GLU A 77 16.02 -0.92 -20.41
C GLU A 77 15.85 -0.58 -18.92
N LEU A 78 14.60 -0.41 -18.46
CA LEU A 78 14.27 -0.21 -17.04
C LEU A 78 14.35 -1.53 -16.27
N VAL A 79 13.98 -2.62 -16.92
CA VAL A 79 14.00 -3.98 -16.38
C VAL A 79 14.70 -4.88 -17.38
N SER A 80 15.48 -5.85 -16.90
CA SER A 80 16.10 -6.89 -17.72
C SER A 80 15.46 -8.24 -17.43
N ARG A 81 15.34 -9.09 -18.45
CA ARG A 81 14.75 -10.42 -18.33
C ARG A 81 15.81 -11.50 -18.41
N ASP A 82 15.80 -12.42 -17.45
CA ASP A 82 16.65 -13.60 -17.36
C ASP A 82 15.76 -14.83 -17.15
N GLY A 83 15.39 -15.48 -18.26
CA GLY A 83 14.39 -16.55 -18.27
C GLY A 83 13.02 -16.05 -17.76
N ASP A 84 12.57 -16.65 -16.66
CA ASP A 84 11.32 -16.31 -15.98
C ASP A 84 11.51 -15.33 -14.82
N CYS A 85 12.71 -14.74 -14.70
CA CYS A 85 12.99 -13.68 -13.73
C CYS A 85 13.15 -12.33 -14.41
N LEU A 86 12.69 -11.30 -13.73
CA LEU A 86 12.91 -9.91 -14.05
C LEU A 86 13.89 -9.31 -13.05
N MET A 87 14.77 -8.44 -13.53
CA MET A 87 15.72 -7.72 -12.71
C MET A 87 15.61 -6.21 -12.99
N GLY A 88 15.39 -5.42 -11.94
CA GLY A 88 15.37 -3.97 -12.07
C GLY A 88 16.73 -3.40 -12.50
N ALA A 89 16.73 -2.19 -13.05
CA ALA A 89 17.94 -1.49 -13.46
C ALA A 89 18.98 -1.39 -12.33
N GLY A 90 20.26 -1.30 -12.71
CA GLY A 90 21.36 -1.15 -11.75
C GLY A 90 21.21 0.12 -10.90
N LEU A 91 21.57 0.05 -9.61
CA LEU A 91 21.49 1.22 -8.72
C LEU A 91 22.29 2.41 -9.26
N HIS A 92 21.81 3.61 -8.93
CA HIS A 92 22.45 4.87 -9.30
C HIS A 92 22.57 5.06 -10.83
N THR A 93 21.65 4.45 -11.59
CA THR A 93 21.48 4.70 -13.02
C THR A 93 20.22 5.54 -13.26
N PRO A 94 20.16 6.32 -14.35
CA PRO A 94 18.94 7.03 -14.71
C PRO A 94 17.71 6.13 -14.85
N ALA A 95 17.90 4.88 -15.28
CA ALA A 95 16.83 3.88 -15.37
C ALA A 95 16.30 3.47 -13.99
N SER A 96 17.18 3.32 -12.99
CA SER A 96 16.78 3.11 -11.59
C SER A 96 16.00 4.30 -11.05
N ASP A 97 16.43 5.53 -11.36
CA ASP A 97 15.70 6.74 -10.94
C ASP A 97 14.29 6.77 -11.54
N VAL A 98 14.12 6.35 -12.80
CA VAL A 98 12.79 6.25 -13.44
C VAL A 98 11.91 5.21 -12.75
N LEU A 99 12.43 4.03 -12.44
CA LEU A 99 11.70 3.01 -11.67
C LEU A 99 11.28 3.55 -10.31
N ASP A 100 12.18 4.23 -9.61
CA ASP A 100 11.87 4.84 -8.30
C ASP A 100 10.77 5.90 -8.40
N HIS A 101 10.83 6.78 -9.40
CA HIS A 101 9.80 7.79 -9.63
C HIS A 101 8.43 7.18 -9.97
N LEU A 102 8.40 6.12 -10.79
CA LEU A 102 7.17 5.39 -11.09
C LEU A 102 6.62 4.69 -9.84
N GLY A 103 7.47 4.02 -9.07
CA GLY A 103 7.09 3.37 -7.82
C GLY A 103 6.53 4.34 -6.78
N GLN A 104 7.05 5.58 -6.75
CA GLN A 104 6.59 6.62 -5.84
C GLN A 104 5.12 7.00 -6.05
N ILE A 105 4.56 6.75 -7.25
CA ILE A 105 3.16 7.05 -7.59
C ILE A 105 2.19 6.27 -6.69
N VAL A 106 2.49 5.01 -6.42
CA VAL A 106 1.62 4.12 -5.64
C VAL A 106 2.02 4.06 -4.17
N LEU A 107 3.21 4.54 -3.82
CA LEU A 107 3.78 4.35 -2.49
C LEU A 107 2.86 4.90 -1.39
N GLN A 108 2.30 6.09 -1.58
CA GLN A 108 1.41 6.70 -0.59
C GLN A 108 0.16 5.85 -0.32
N ALA A 109 -0.39 5.21 -1.36
CA ALA A 109 -1.51 4.29 -1.19
C ALA A 109 -1.09 3.05 -0.40
N LEU A 110 0.08 2.47 -0.74
CA LEU A 110 0.64 1.31 -0.04
C LEU A 110 0.92 1.56 1.43
N GLU A 111 1.45 2.74 1.77
CA GLU A 111 1.73 3.11 3.17
C GLU A 111 0.44 3.11 4.00
N ARG A 112 -0.64 3.69 3.47
CA ARG A 112 -1.95 3.71 4.15
C ARG A 112 -2.55 2.32 4.28
N PHE A 113 -2.46 1.51 3.22
CA PHE A 113 -2.95 0.13 3.23
C PHE A 113 -2.22 -0.68 4.28
N SER A 114 -0.89 -0.61 4.29
CA SER A 114 -0.05 -1.31 5.25
C SER A 114 -0.36 -0.93 6.68
N LEU A 115 -0.58 0.35 7.00
CA LEU A 115 -0.95 0.76 8.35
C LEU A 115 -2.22 0.05 8.85
N THR A 116 -3.28 0.05 8.05
CA THR A 116 -4.58 -0.51 8.44
C THR A 116 -4.52 -2.03 8.51
N ILE A 117 -3.88 -2.67 7.53
CA ILE A 117 -3.64 -4.12 7.51
C ILE A 117 -2.83 -4.54 8.73
N ARG A 118 -1.76 -3.81 9.05
CA ARG A 118 -0.89 -4.11 10.19
C ARG A 118 -1.63 -4.03 11.51
N LEU A 119 -2.50 -3.03 11.69
CA LEU A 119 -3.34 -2.90 12.87
C LEU A 119 -4.27 -4.10 13.05
N LEU A 120 -4.86 -4.59 11.96
CA LEU A 120 -5.68 -5.79 11.96
C LEU A 120 -4.87 -7.04 12.32
N VAL A 121 -3.83 -7.34 11.54
CA VAL A 121 -2.99 -8.54 11.70
C VAL A 121 -2.37 -8.61 13.10
N GLN A 122 -1.93 -7.48 13.65
CA GLN A 122 -1.30 -7.45 14.97
C GLN A 122 -2.30 -7.69 16.12
N ARG A 123 -3.55 -7.28 15.97
CA ARG A 123 -4.59 -7.49 16.98
C ARG A 123 -5.18 -8.90 16.90
N GLY A 124 -5.29 -9.42 15.68
CA GLY A 124 -5.83 -10.75 15.42
C GLY A 124 -7.36 -10.80 15.46
N ASN A 125 -7.89 -12.00 15.21
CA ASN A 125 -9.32 -12.26 15.11
C ASN A 125 -10.09 -11.92 16.38
N GLY A 126 -11.33 -11.46 16.21
CA GLY A 126 -12.25 -11.20 17.31
C GLY A 126 -11.91 -9.99 18.18
N SER A 127 -10.89 -9.21 17.83
CA SER A 127 -10.32 -8.20 18.73
C SER A 127 -10.86 -6.79 18.53
N LEU A 128 -11.35 -6.47 17.34
CA LEU A 128 -11.81 -5.13 16.97
C LEU A 128 -13.17 -5.22 16.27
N THR A 129 -14.00 -4.21 16.45
CA THR A 129 -15.14 -3.91 15.56
C THR A 129 -14.69 -2.98 14.41
N ILE A 130 -15.52 -2.80 13.38
CA ILE A 130 -15.24 -1.83 12.28
C ILE A 130 -14.99 -0.43 12.85
N ALA A 131 -15.87 0.05 13.75
CA ALA A 131 -15.76 1.39 14.32
C ALA A 131 -14.48 1.57 15.15
N GLN A 132 -14.07 0.53 15.89
CA GLN A 132 -12.82 0.54 16.64
C GLN A 132 -11.59 0.54 15.71
N LEU A 133 -11.64 -0.22 14.61
CA LEU A 133 -10.58 -0.21 13.60
C LEU A 133 -10.45 1.17 12.94
N GLU A 134 -11.56 1.77 12.52
CA GLU A 134 -11.58 3.12 11.91
C GLU A 134 -10.92 4.15 12.82
N GLU A 135 -11.33 4.18 14.10
CA GLU A 135 -10.80 5.14 15.07
C GLU A 135 -9.33 4.87 15.38
N LEU A 136 -8.94 3.60 15.56
CA LEU A 136 -7.55 3.22 15.84
C LEU A 136 -6.63 3.54 14.65
N ALA A 137 -7.05 3.23 13.42
CA ALA A 137 -6.30 3.55 12.21
C ALA A 137 -6.12 5.05 12.07
N HIS A 138 -7.17 5.83 12.31
CA HIS A 138 -7.12 7.29 12.27
C HIS A 138 -6.15 7.87 13.31
N GLN A 139 -6.24 7.44 14.58
CA GLN A 139 -5.35 7.91 15.64
C GLN A 139 -3.88 7.53 15.40
N THR A 140 -3.65 6.33 14.88
CA THR A 140 -2.31 5.85 14.56
C THR A 140 -1.72 6.62 13.38
N ALA A 141 -2.52 6.89 12.35
CA ALA A 141 -2.12 7.69 11.19
C ALA A 141 -1.74 9.13 11.56
N GLN A 142 -2.52 9.78 12.43
CA GLN A 142 -2.23 11.13 12.92
C GLN A 142 -0.88 11.20 13.64
N ARG A 143 -0.57 10.22 14.50
CA ARG A 143 0.72 10.17 15.20
C ARG A 143 1.88 9.92 14.26
N LEU A 144 1.70 9.02 13.29
CA LEU A 144 2.73 8.74 12.30
C LEU A 144 3.09 10.03 11.53
N SER A 145 2.09 10.83 11.18
CA SER A 145 2.30 12.14 10.53
C SER A 145 3.07 13.13 11.41
N LEU A 146 2.78 13.19 12.72
CA LEU A 146 3.50 14.05 13.66
C LEU A 146 4.96 13.62 13.90
N LEU A 147 5.22 12.32 13.94
CA LEU A 147 6.53 11.77 14.34
C LEU A 147 7.54 11.70 13.19
N TYR A 148 7.08 11.63 11.94
CA TYR A 148 7.94 11.30 10.80
C TYR A 148 7.85 12.32 9.64
N GLU A 149 7.41 13.55 9.91
CA GLU A 149 7.26 14.63 8.90
C GLU A 149 6.47 14.20 7.64
N PHE A 150 5.57 13.21 7.76
CA PHE A 150 4.72 12.79 6.64
C PHE A 150 3.69 13.87 6.33
N ASN A 151 4.02 14.71 5.36
CA ASN A 151 3.22 15.85 4.92
C ASN A 151 2.11 15.49 3.91
N SER A 152 1.54 14.28 3.94
CA SER A 152 0.45 13.92 3.03
C SER A 152 -0.89 13.91 3.76
N PRO A 153 -1.78 14.90 3.51
CA PRO A 153 -3.08 15.03 4.17
C PRO A 153 -3.97 13.79 4.01
N GLU A 154 -3.74 13.02 2.95
CA GLU A 154 -4.50 11.82 2.60
C GLU A 154 -4.25 10.64 3.56
N PHE A 155 -3.16 10.66 4.33
CA PHE A 155 -2.76 9.54 5.18
C PHE A 155 -3.70 9.35 6.39
N PHE A 156 -4.28 10.42 6.90
CA PHE A 156 -5.19 10.42 8.06
C PHE A 156 -6.63 10.80 7.68
N ASP A 157 -6.95 10.87 6.39
CA ASP A 157 -8.31 11.17 5.93
C ASP A 157 -9.27 10.03 6.32
N ARG A 158 -10.34 10.37 7.04
CA ARG A 158 -11.32 9.38 7.54
C ARG A 158 -12.08 8.69 6.41
N ASN A 159 -12.37 9.38 5.32
CA ASN A 159 -13.10 8.78 4.20
C ASN A 159 -12.23 7.78 3.45
N VAL A 160 -10.94 8.10 3.26
CA VAL A 160 -9.96 7.18 2.68
C VAL A 160 -9.87 5.89 3.50
N LEU A 161 -9.69 5.99 4.82
CA LEU A 161 -9.60 4.82 5.71
C LEU A 161 -10.87 3.98 5.66
N LYS A 162 -12.04 4.63 5.74
CA LYS A 162 -13.33 3.95 5.66
C LYS A 162 -13.54 3.22 4.33
N ASN A 163 -13.17 3.87 3.22
CA ASN A 163 -13.24 3.25 1.90
C ASN A 163 -12.32 2.04 1.81
N PHE A 164 -11.10 2.11 2.35
CA PHE A 164 -10.18 0.99 2.37
C PHE A 164 -10.69 -0.18 3.23
N ILE A 165 -11.22 0.08 4.42
CA ILE A 165 -11.85 -0.96 5.27
C ILE A 165 -13.04 -1.61 4.55
N SER A 166 -13.84 -0.82 3.84
CA SER A 166 -14.93 -1.34 3.02
C SER A 166 -14.43 -2.24 1.87
N GLN A 167 -13.27 -1.93 1.29
CA GLN A 167 -12.63 -2.78 0.27
C GLN A 167 -12.15 -4.10 0.87
N LEU A 168 -11.52 -4.08 2.06
CA LEU A 168 -11.12 -5.30 2.76
C LEU A 168 -12.32 -6.23 2.99
N GLN A 169 -13.49 -5.66 3.31
CA GLN A 169 -14.74 -6.43 3.44
C GLN A 169 -15.27 -6.94 2.10
N HIS A 170 -15.24 -6.10 1.08
CA HIS A 170 -15.71 -6.46 -0.26
C HIS A 170 -14.92 -7.65 -0.83
N TYR A 171 -13.60 -7.65 -0.65
CA TYR A 171 -12.71 -8.74 -1.06
C TYR A 171 -12.65 -9.89 -0.05
N LYS A 172 -13.48 -9.87 1.00
CA LYS A 172 -13.58 -10.90 2.05
C LYS A 172 -12.29 -11.16 2.83
N LEU A 173 -11.32 -10.25 2.75
CA LEU A 173 -10.11 -10.29 3.56
C LEU A 173 -10.39 -9.99 5.03
N VAL A 174 -11.52 -9.32 5.28
CA VAL A 174 -12.09 -9.11 6.61
C VAL A 174 -13.58 -9.38 6.56
N THR A 175 -14.09 -10.15 7.53
CA THR A 175 -15.53 -10.39 7.70
C THR A 175 -15.97 -10.03 9.10
N VAL A 176 -17.28 -9.81 9.30
CA VAL A 176 -17.85 -9.50 10.62
C VAL A 176 -18.48 -10.78 11.16
N ALA A 177 -18.09 -11.18 12.37
CA ALA A 177 -18.68 -12.30 13.10
C ALA A 177 -20.00 -11.89 13.78
N ASP A 178 -20.70 -12.89 14.35
CA ASP A 178 -22.00 -12.69 15.01
C ASP A 178 -21.95 -11.73 16.22
N ASP A 179 -20.76 -11.51 16.80
CA ASP A 179 -20.50 -10.62 17.93
C ASP A 179 -20.02 -9.23 17.51
N ASP A 180 -20.22 -8.86 16.24
CA ASP A 180 -19.77 -7.60 15.61
C ASP A 180 -18.23 -7.43 15.54
N THR A 181 -17.47 -8.49 15.83
CA THR A 181 -16.00 -8.45 15.75
C THR A 181 -15.48 -8.85 14.38
N LEU A 182 -14.27 -8.39 14.04
CA LEU A 182 -13.62 -8.66 12.77
C LEU A 182 -12.91 -10.02 12.78
N GLN A 183 -13.17 -10.81 11.75
CA GLN A 183 -12.46 -12.03 11.39
C GLN A 183 -11.57 -11.75 10.18
N ILE A 184 -10.29 -12.06 10.31
CA ILE A 184 -9.24 -11.80 9.32
C ILE A 184 -9.01 -13.07 8.51
N ASP A 185 -9.02 -12.93 7.19
CA ASP A 185 -8.63 -13.99 6.28
C ASP A 185 -7.10 -14.17 6.27
N PRO A 186 -6.55 -15.40 6.21
CA PRO A 186 -5.11 -15.63 6.13
C PRO A 186 -4.41 -14.91 4.98
N GLU A 187 -5.10 -14.63 3.87
CA GLU A 187 -4.56 -13.88 2.74
C GLU A 187 -4.19 -12.43 3.12
N LEU A 188 -4.82 -11.87 4.17
CA LEU A 188 -4.46 -10.56 4.70
C LEU A 188 -3.07 -10.55 5.38
N GLU A 189 -2.65 -11.66 5.98
CA GLU A 189 -1.30 -11.79 6.56
C GLU A 189 -0.23 -11.84 5.47
N VAL A 190 -0.53 -12.47 4.34
CA VAL A 190 0.33 -12.46 3.16
C VAL A 190 0.46 -11.03 2.63
N LEU A 191 -0.66 -10.32 2.50
CA LEU A 191 -0.65 -8.92 2.06
C LEU A 191 0.13 -7.99 3.01
N ASP A 192 0.08 -8.20 4.35
CA ASP A 192 0.94 -7.45 5.30
C ASP A 192 2.43 -7.69 5.03
N GLN A 193 2.82 -8.93 4.80
CA GLN A 193 4.21 -9.31 4.55
C GLN A 193 4.72 -8.71 3.24
N GLU A 194 3.92 -8.78 2.17
CA GLU A 194 4.30 -8.27 0.86
C GLU A 194 4.31 -6.73 0.82
N ALA A 195 3.34 -6.08 1.47
CA ALA A 195 3.36 -4.62 1.61
C ALA A 195 4.65 -4.14 2.30
N ARG A 196 5.10 -4.81 3.37
CA ARG A 196 6.37 -4.48 4.06
C ARG A 196 7.60 -4.68 3.20
N ARG A 197 7.57 -5.60 2.24
CA ARG A 197 8.65 -5.76 1.27
C ARG A 197 8.72 -4.61 0.28
N ILE A 198 7.64 -3.87 0.04
CA ILE A 198 7.61 -2.77 -0.94
C ILE A 198 7.88 -1.41 -0.28
N LEU A 199 7.42 -1.24 0.96
CA LEU A 199 7.63 -0.01 1.73
C LEU A 199 9.10 0.18 2.12
N THR A 200 9.51 1.43 2.36
CA THR A 200 10.88 1.66 2.84
C THR A 200 11.07 1.11 4.25
N PRO A 201 12.29 0.73 4.65
CA PRO A 201 12.57 0.24 6.00
C PRO A 201 12.13 1.21 7.09
N GLU A 202 12.31 2.52 6.86
CA GLU A 202 11.96 3.58 7.80
C GLU A 202 10.45 3.59 8.07
N ILE A 203 9.63 3.56 7.00
CA ILE A 203 8.17 3.51 7.10
C ILE A 203 7.72 2.22 7.79
N SER A 204 8.24 1.08 7.33
CA SER A 204 7.83 -0.23 7.85
C SER A 204 8.11 -0.34 9.34
N GLN A 205 9.28 0.15 9.79
CA GLN A 205 9.62 0.20 11.21
C GLN A 205 8.79 1.22 11.97
N ALA A 206 8.47 2.37 11.36
CA ALA A 206 7.62 3.39 11.95
C ALA A 206 6.21 2.87 12.23
N ILE A 207 5.59 2.25 11.21
CA ILE A 207 4.30 1.57 11.31
C ILE A 207 4.37 0.48 12.38
N GLU A 208 5.38 -0.39 12.34
CA GLU A 208 5.52 -1.49 13.31
C GLU A 208 5.66 -0.99 14.77
N ARG A 209 6.41 0.08 15.01
CA ARG A 209 6.58 0.64 16.36
C ARG A 209 5.29 1.26 16.86
N ILE A 210 4.60 2.01 16.02
CA ILE A 210 3.44 2.79 16.44
C ILE A 210 2.21 1.90 16.66
N THR A 211 2.05 0.83 15.87
CA THR A 211 0.94 -0.12 16.02
C THR A 211 1.10 -1.02 17.26
N ARG A 212 2.33 -1.16 17.78
CA ARG A 212 2.64 -1.85 19.05
C ARG A 212 2.27 -1.07 20.32
N LEU A 213 2.00 0.23 20.23
CA LEU A 213 1.70 1.04 21.42
C LEU A 213 0.27 0.74 21.92
N PRO A 214 0.07 0.47 23.23
CA PRO A 214 -1.27 0.27 23.80
C PRO A 214 -2.11 1.54 23.71
N VAL A 215 -3.41 1.41 23.40
CA VAL A 215 -4.36 2.54 23.30
C VAL A 215 -4.37 3.42 24.55
N ALA A 216 -4.09 2.87 25.73
CA ALA A 216 -4.01 3.63 26.98
C ALA A 216 -2.76 4.53 27.15
N GLN A 217 -1.68 4.27 26.41
CA GLN A 217 -0.50 5.15 26.37
C GLN A 217 -0.60 6.19 25.26
N LEU A 218 -1.71 6.18 24.51
CA LEU A 218 -1.91 7.06 23.38
C LEU A 218 -2.36 8.47 23.84
N ASP A 219 -2.98 8.63 25.01
CA ASP A 219 -3.50 9.91 25.52
C ASP A 219 -2.57 10.64 26.49
N ALA A 220 -1.32 10.19 26.68
CA ALA A 220 -0.38 10.94 27.52
C ALA A 220 0.06 12.20 26.77
N PRO A 221 -0.19 13.42 27.29
CA PRO A 221 0.38 14.63 26.71
C PRO A 221 1.91 14.46 26.67
N ALA A 222 2.52 14.83 25.54
CA ALA A 222 3.97 14.97 25.45
C ALA A 222 4.41 15.77 26.67
N ASN A 223 5.17 15.12 27.53
CA ASN A 223 5.59 15.64 28.82
C ASN A 223 6.24 17.01 28.57
N THR A 224 5.50 18.09 28.85
CA THR A 224 6.09 19.40 29.05
C THR A 224 6.83 19.29 30.36
N ASP A 225 8.10 18.91 30.30
CA ASP A 225 8.96 19.06 31.46
C ASP A 225 9.12 20.56 31.74
N PRO A 226 8.76 21.03 32.95
CA PRO A 226 9.16 22.33 33.42
C PRO A 226 10.56 22.26 34.05
N VAL A 227 11.18 23.45 34.10
CA VAL A 227 12.45 23.86 34.73
C VAL A 227 13.61 24.00 33.77
#